data_AF-A0AAX6FML6-F1
#
_entry.id   AF-A0AAX6FML6-F1
#
_cell.length_a   1.000
_cell.length_b   1.000
_cell.length_c   1.000
_cell.angle_alpha   90.00
_cell.angle_beta   90.00
_cell.angle_gamma   90.00
#
_symmetry.space_group_name_H-M   'P 1'
#
loop_
_entity.id
_entity.type
_entity.pdbx_description
1 polymer ?
#
loop_
_entity_poly.entity_id
_entity_poly.type
_entity_poly.pdbx_seq_one_letter_code
_entity_poly.pdbx_strand_id
1 'polypeptide(L)'
;MPEESESGPPPVSSPPPPILLLPHDSLLHILSLLPLRQLVLCRLVCRHFAASLTSPPPATPPLLPLLALRHPRHCYPHPHSFYSYDPLSDSHLHFPLDFLPFSSTSPITSSTSLLYLWASTSSADTLTPCSQPKPPKSLIVSNPVTRRFKTLPQLGSAWSRHGTVLAGPAGAVIVLAELAALYYSPSIATWRKFSLNLPSKPRSPVLVDGAIYTLCDVGAPWRSQWKLFGCGIEELGSGWGAVEKEGWGDVFDVLKRPRLVRGGGEGRVLMVGGLRSGYGAESPCSTVMILRLDLGRMEWEEAGKMPLEMYKCFAIGGGVGGGGTGGGNNKVKVFGGEGRVWFSGRRVRGRMAMWEEAGEKGEGEEGDGGRWRWVECVPGYGDFVYRGFVYNAGFAEIP
;
A
#
# COMPACT_ATOMS: atom_id res chain seq x y z
N MET A 1 -11.14 46.65 58.92
CA MET A 1 -9.98 46.50 58.02
C MET A 1 -10.25 45.33 57.10
N PRO A 2 -10.92 45.53 55.96
CA PRO A 2 -10.95 44.55 54.89
C PRO A 2 -9.71 44.76 54.00
N GLU A 3 -8.96 43.69 53.75
CA GLU A 3 -7.85 43.68 52.79
C GLU A 3 -8.39 43.83 51.37
N GLU A 4 -7.94 44.88 50.67
CA GLU A 4 -8.10 45.03 49.24
C GLU A 4 -7.18 44.02 48.53
N SER A 5 -7.78 43.06 47.85
CA SER A 5 -7.06 42.17 46.94
C SER A 5 -6.78 42.91 45.63
N GLU A 6 -5.53 43.32 45.44
CA GLU A 6 -5.03 43.82 44.16
C GLU A 6 -5.23 42.77 43.06
N SER A 7 -6.10 43.08 42.09
CA SER A 7 -6.19 42.33 40.85
C SER A 7 -4.96 42.62 39.99
N GLY A 8 -4.04 41.66 39.90
CA GLY A 8 -2.90 41.75 38.98
C GLY A 8 -3.37 41.94 37.53
N PRO A 9 -2.57 42.61 36.68
CA PRO A 9 -2.93 42.87 35.29
C PRO A 9 -3.12 41.56 34.52
N PRO A 10 -4.04 41.52 33.53
CA PRO A 10 -4.22 40.33 32.70
C PRO A 10 -2.91 40.00 31.98
N PRO A 11 -2.62 38.71 31.72
CA PRO A 11 -1.42 38.32 31.00
C PRO A 11 -1.39 39.01 29.64
N VAL A 12 -0.31 39.74 29.37
CA VAL A 12 -0.06 40.38 28.07
C VAL A 12 -0.05 39.28 27.02
N SER A 13 -1.06 39.26 26.14
CA SER A 13 -1.13 38.29 25.06
C SER A 13 0.09 38.47 24.16
N SER A 14 0.87 37.39 23.96
CA SER A 14 1.96 37.41 23.01
C SER A 14 1.46 37.82 21.62
N PRO A 15 2.21 38.65 20.88
CA PRO A 15 1.81 39.04 19.53
C PRO A 15 1.69 37.79 18.65
N PRO A 16 0.71 37.74 17.74
CA PRO A 16 0.56 36.61 16.83
C PRO A 16 1.86 36.43 16.04
N PRO A 17 2.28 35.18 15.77
CA PRO A 17 3.50 34.92 15.01
C PRO A 17 3.45 35.64 13.66
N PRO A 18 4.55 36.28 13.20
CA PRO A 18 4.55 37.15 12.01
C PRO A 18 3.96 36.52 10.76
N ILE A 19 4.05 35.20 10.62
CA ILE A 19 3.51 34.46 9.48
C ILE A 19 1.98 34.48 9.39
N LEU A 20 1.28 34.73 10.50
CA LEU A 20 -0.18 34.92 10.53
C LEU A 20 -0.60 36.36 10.19
N LEU A 21 0.36 37.28 10.06
CA LEU A 21 0.11 38.66 9.64
C LEU A 21 0.25 38.86 8.14
N LEU A 22 0.70 37.83 7.41
CA LEU A 22 0.81 37.89 5.95
C LEU A 22 -0.58 37.94 5.31
N PRO A 23 -0.76 38.74 4.24
CA PRO A 23 -1.94 38.63 3.38
C PRO A 23 -2.11 37.19 2.88
N HIS A 24 -3.36 36.73 2.76
CA HIS A 24 -3.66 35.35 2.38
C HIS A 24 -3.00 34.96 1.05
N ASP A 25 -3.01 35.85 0.06
CA ASP A 25 -2.38 35.61 -1.25
C ASP A 25 -0.86 35.44 -1.15
N SER A 26 -0.20 36.24 -0.30
CA SER A 26 1.24 36.10 -0.05
C SER A 26 1.56 34.77 0.60
N LEU A 27 0.72 34.32 1.55
CA LEU A 27 0.88 33.00 2.17
C LEU A 27 0.70 31.88 1.14
N LEU A 28 -0.34 31.91 0.31
CA LEU A 28 -0.56 30.91 -0.73
C LEU A 28 0.58 30.89 -1.74
N HIS A 29 1.12 32.05 -2.10
CA HIS A 29 2.29 32.15 -2.97
C HIS A 29 3.51 31.47 -2.33
N ILE A 30 3.83 31.78 -1.08
CA ILE A 30 4.96 31.12 -0.36
C ILE A 30 4.76 29.60 -0.31
N LEU A 31 3.56 29.15 0.05
CA LEU A 31 3.24 27.73 0.14
C LEU A 31 3.35 27.04 -1.24
N SER A 32 2.99 27.71 -2.33
CA SER A 32 3.09 27.16 -3.68
C SER A 32 4.52 26.88 -4.15
N LEU A 33 5.52 27.48 -3.49
CA LEU A 33 6.93 27.25 -3.77
C LEU A 33 7.49 26.03 -3.02
N LEU A 34 6.75 25.47 -2.07
CA LEU A 34 7.22 24.36 -1.25
C LEU A 34 6.94 23.01 -1.92
N PRO A 35 7.87 22.05 -1.85
CA PRO A 35 7.60 20.67 -2.26
C PRO A 35 6.48 20.06 -1.41
N LEU A 36 5.76 19.10 -1.97
CA LEU A 36 4.59 18.49 -1.33
C LEU A 36 4.88 17.95 0.08
N ARG A 37 6.08 17.39 0.29
CA ARG A 37 6.57 16.96 1.60
C ARG A 37 6.48 18.06 2.66
N GLN A 38 6.99 19.26 2.33
CA GLN A 38 6.98 20.39 3.25
C GLN A 38 5.56 20.93 3.44
N LEU A 39 4.74 20.94 2.38
CA LEU A 39 3.32 21.30 2.50
C LEU A 39 2.57 20.41 3.49
N VAL A 40 2.79 19.09 3.45
CA VAL A 40 2.18 18.15 4.40
C VAL A 40 2.60 18.48 5.84
N LEU A 41 3.88 18.79 6.07
CA LEU A 41 4.39 19.17 7.39
C LEU A 41 3.85 20.53 7.86
N CYS A 42 3.78 21.53 6.98
CA CYS A 42 3.25 22.86 7.29
C CYS A 42 1.83 22.80 7.85
N ARG A 43 0.99 21.88 7.36
CA ARG A 43 -0.38 21.71 7.88
C ARG A 43 -0.44 21.33 9.36
N LEU A 44 0.59 20.64 9.86
CA LEU A 44 0.65 20.21 11.25
C LEU A 44 1.07 21.36 12.19
N VAL A 45 1.58 22.47 11.64
CA VAL A 45 2.08 23.61 12.42
C VAL A 45 0.93 24.43 13.02
N CYS A 46 -0.08 24.79 12.23
CA CYS A 46 -1.21 25.58 12.71
C CYS A 46 -2.48 25.42 11.88
N ARG A 47 -3.64 25.78 12.47
CA ARG A 47 -4.95 25.70 11.80
C ARG A 47 -5.04 26.57 10.55
N HIS A 48 -4.35 27.71 10.51
CA HIS A 48 -4.37 28.61 9.37
C HIS A 48 -3.70 27.99 8.13
N PHE A 49 -2.55 27.32 8.30
CA PHE A 49 -1.91 26.58 7.21
C PHE A 49 -2.74 25.37 6.80
N ALA A 50 -3.30 24.64 7.78
CA ALA A 50 -4.19 23.53 7.50
C ALA A 50 -5.38 23.95 6.61
N ALA A 51 -6.04 25.08 6.93
CA ALA A 51 -7.14 25.61 6.14
C ALA A 51 -6.69 26.05 4.74
N SER A 52 -5.60 26.82 4.66
CA SER A 52 -5.07 27.38 3.40
C SER A 52 -4.62 26.31 2.41
N LEU A 53 -4.22 25.13 2.90
CA LEU A 53 -3.74 24.04 2.07
C LEU A 53 -4.83 23.04 1.68
N THR A 54 -6.10 23.25 2.05
CA THR A 54 -7.19 22.36 1.63
C THR A 54 -7.54 22.50 0.15
N SER A 55 -7.31 23.67 -0.43
CA SER A 55 -7.35 23.91 -1.87
C SER A 55 -6.00 23.57 -2.53
N PRO A 56 -6.01 23.14 -3.80
CA PRO A 56 -4.78 22.99 -4.56
C PRO A 56 -4.07 24.34 -4.73
N PRO A 57 -2.74 24.41 -4.55
CA PRO A 57 -1.97 25.61 -4.86
C PRO A 57 -1.99 25.89 -6.38
N PRO A 58 -1.75 27.14 -6.79
CA PRO A 58 -1.74 27.52 -8.22
C PRO A 58 -0.75 26.69 -9.06
N ALA A 59 0.42 26.39 -8.47
CA ALA A 59 1.39 25.46 -9.03
C ALA A 59 1.33 24.15 -8.25
N THR A 60 0.95 23.07 -8.92
CA THR A 60 0.86 21.75 -8.27
C THR A 60 2.26 21.16 -8.13
N PRO A 61 2.72 20.83 -6.91
CA PRO A 61 4.01 20.20 -6.70
C PRO A 61 4.04 18.79 -7.32
N PRO A 62 5.23 18.25 -7.62
CA PRO A 62 5.37 16.89 -8.10
C PRO A 62 4.81 15.88 -7.08
N LEU A 63 4.40 14.72 -7.59
CA LEU A 63 3.92 13.62 -6.76
C LEU A 63 4.99 13.19 -5.77
N LEU A 64 4.55 12.86 -4.55
CA LEU A 64 5.41 12.34 -3.49
C LEU A 64 5.20 10.83 -3.36
N PRO A 65 6.13 9.99 -3.86
CA PRO A 65 6.02 8.55 -3.76
C PRO A 65 6.29 8.07 -2.34
N LEU A 66 5.28 7.51 -1.70
CA LEU A 66 5.34 7.04 -0.31
C LEU A 66 4.98 5.56 -0.23
N LEU A 67 5.49 4.90 0.82
CA LEU A 67 4.96 3.61 1.24
C LEU A 67 3.82 3.83 2.23
N ALA A 68 2.60 3.50 1.81
CA ALA A 68 1.43 3.41 2.67
C ALA A 68 1.52 2.19 3.58
N LEU A 69 1.45 2.36 4.91
CA LEU A 69 1.47 1.25 5.85
C LEU A 69 0.06 0.95 6.38
N ARG A 70 -0.35 -0.30 6.24
CA ARG A 70 -1.62 -0.83 6.75
C ARG A 70 -1.41 -1.35 8.16
N HIS A 71 -2.20 -0.82 9.10
CA HIS A 71 -2.17 -1.29 10.48
C HIS A 71 -2.64 -2.76 10.59
N PRO A 72 -1.91 -3.62 11.31
CA PRO A 72 -2.34 -4.98 11.57
C PRO A 72 -3.47 -5.00 12.63
N ARG A 73 -4.72 -4.93 12.14
CA ARG A 73 -5.99 -5.16 12.86
C ARG A 73 -6.48 -4.01 13.77
N HIS A 74 -7.82 -3.99 13.86
CA HIS A 74 -8.75 -3.02 14.43
C HIS A 74 -8.80 -2.98 15.98
N CYS A 75 -7.73 -3.36 16.67
CA CYS A 75 -7.81 -3.62 18.12
C CYS A 75 -7.52 -2.39 18.99
N TYR A 76 -7.21 -1.24 18.39
CA TYR A 76 -7.03 0.00 19.13
C TYR A 76 -7.86 1.12 18.50
N PRO A 77 -8.53 1.95 19.31
CA PRO A 77 -9.04 3.24 18.87
C PRO A 77 -7.81 4.08 18.56
N HIS A 78 -7.35 3.98 17.33
CA HIS A 78 -6.18 4.70 16.87
C HIS A 78 -6.60 5.72 15.83
N PRO A 79 -5.99 6.90 15.93
CA PRO A 79 -6.55 8.17 15.50
C PRO A 79 -6.83 8.12 14.01
N HIS A 80 -7.74 8.96 13.57
CA HIS A 80 -8.02 9.25 12.19
C HIS A 80 -6.74 9.72 11.47
N SER A 81 -5.84 8.80 11.14
CA SER A 81 -4.50 9.07 10.62
C SER A 81 -3.99 7.88 9.81
N PHE A 82 -3.32 8.21 8.72
CA PHE A 82 -2.67 7.30 7.80
C PHE A 82 -1.15 7.39 7.97
N TYR A 83 -0.52 6.25 8.22
CA TYR A 83 0.93 6.13 8.37
C TYR A 83 1.57 5.85 7.02
N SER A 84 2.58 6.65 6.68
CA SER A 84 3.36 6.45 5.47
C SER A 84 4.84 6.63 5.74
N TYR A 85 5.67 5.97 4.94
CA TYR A 85 7.12 6.11 4.99
C TYR A 85 7.62 6.69 3.68
N ASP A 86 8.49 7.67 3.78
CA ASP A 86 9.12 8.32 2.65
C ASP A 86 10.51 7.71 2.39
N PRO A 87 10.67 6.95 1.29
CA PRO A 87 11.92 6.27 1.00
C PRO A 87 13.05 7.22 0.59
N LEU A 88 12.76 8.45 0.18
CA LEU A 88 13.77 9.43 -0.26
C LEU A 88 14.42 10.16 0.91
N SER A 89 13.70 10.38 1.99
CA SER A 89 14.23 11.03 3.20
C SER A 89 14.44 10.11 4.39
N ASP A 90 14.12 8.82 4.23
CA ASP A 90 14.15 7.83 5.31
C ASP A 90 13.34 8.26 6.55
N SER A 91 12.16 8.84 6.32
CA SER A 91 11.33 9.39 7.41
C SER A 91 9.87 9.03 7.28
N HIS A 92 9.18 8.96 8.41
CA HIS A 92 7.72 8.77 8.43
C HIS A 92 6.98 10.08 8.19
N LEU A 93 5.89 9.99 7.44
CA LEU A 93 4.92 11.06 7.23
C LEU A 93 3.54 10.59 7.67
N HIS A 94 2.83 11.48 8.36
CA HIS A 94 1.49 11.20 8.88
C HIS A 94 0.46 12.07 8.18
N PHE A 95 -0.60 11.46 7.67
CA PHE A 95 -1.71 12.17 7.07
C PHE A 95 -2.95 12.03 7.95
N PRO A 96 -3.46 13.12 8.56
CA PRO A 96 -4.69 13.06 9.32
C PRO A 96 -5.89 12.81 8.39
N LEU A 97 -6.74 11.87 8.79
CA LEU A 97 -8.00 11.43 8.19
C LEU A 97 -9.22 11.88 9.02
N ASP A 98 -9.04 12.84 9.91
CA ASP A 98 -10.05 13.41 10.83
C ASP A 98 -11.21 14.11 10.10
N PHE A 99 -11.04 14.44 8.81
CA PHE A 99 -12.10 14.94 7.93
C PHE A 99 -13.11 13.86 7.50
N LEU A 100 -12.82 12.58 7.78
CA LEU A 100 -13.69 11.47 7.42
C LEU A 100 -14.73 11.21 8.53
N PRO A 101 -16.05 11.23 8.22
CA PRO A 101 -17.12 11.05 9.21
C PRO A 101 -17.36 9.57 9.53
N PHE A 102 -16.30 8.78 9.69
CA PHE A 102 -16.36 7.34 9.94
C PHE A 102 -15.64 7.00 11.24
N SER A 103 -16.23 6.08 12.02
CA SER A 103 -15.66 5.63 13.29
C SER A 103 -14.36 4.85 13.14
N SER A 104 -14.14 4.23 11.98
CA SER A 104 -12.91 3.53 11.66
C SER A 104 -12.69 3.47 10.16
N THR A 105 -11.44 3.67 9.73
CA THR A 105 -11.03 3.52 8.34
C THR A 105 -9.82 2.59 8.25
N SER A 106 -9.68 1.91 7.12
CA SER A 106 -8.57 0.99 6.88
C SER A 106 -8.08 1.13 5.44
N PRO A 107 -6.85 1.63 5.22
CA PRO A 107 -6.27 1.73 3.89
C PRO A 107 -6.14 0.38 3.20
N ILE A 108 -6.40 0.35 1.90
CA ILE A 108 -6.44 -0.88 1.11
C ILE A 108 -5.43 -0.82 -0.03
N THR A 109 -5.52 0.23 -0.85
CA THR A 109 -4.77 0.46 -2.08
C THR A 109 -4.84 1.95 -2.43
N SER A 110 -4.14 2.36 -3.49
CA SER A 110 -4.15 3.72 -4.03
C SER A 110 -3.98 3.73 -5.54
N SER A 111 -4.46 4.80 -6.16
CA SER A 111 -4.04 5.26 -7.48
C SER A 111 -3.31 6.60 -7.32
N THR A 112 -2.94 7.24 -8.41
CA THR A 112 -2.28 8.55 -8.39
C THR A 112 -3.09 9.55 -7.56
N SER A 113 -2.48 10.09 -6.50
CA SER A 113 -3.05 11.05 -5.54
C SER A 113 -4.22 10.56 -4.68
N LEU A 114 -4.85 9.43 -5.02
CA LEU A 114 -6.07 8.93 -4.38
C LEU A 114 -5.80 7.70 -3.51
N LEU A 115 -6.41 7.67 -2.33
CA LEU A 115 -6.36 6.60 -1.35
C LEU A 115 -7.72 5.91 -1.24
N TYR A 116 -7.73 4.58 -1.27
CA TYR A 116 -8.95 3.79 -1.11
C TYR A 116 -8.97 3.11 0.25
N LEU A 117 -10.05 3.31 0.99
CA LEU A 117 -10.20 2.90 2.38
C LEU A 117 -11.48 2.10 2.57
N TRP A 118 -11.44 1.07 3.42
CA TRP A 118 -12.65 0.48 3.98
C TRP A 118 -13.07 1.31 5.19
N ALA A 119 -14.31 1.80 5.21
CA ALA A 119 -14.86 2.61 6.28
C ALA A 119 -15.99 1.89 7.03
N SER A 120 -15.98 1.97 8.36
CA SER A 120 -17.08 1.52 9.22
C SER A 120 -18.12 2.64 9.36
N THR A 121 -19.38 2.31 9.12
CA THR A 121 -20.50 3.24 9.23
C THR A 121 -21.19 3.20 10.59
N SER A 122 -20.79 2.32 11.50
CA SER A 122 -21.38 2.25 12.85
C SER A 122 -20.90 3.40 13.73
N SER A 123 -21.83 4.08 14.39
CA SER A 123 -21.58 5.01 15.49
C SER A 123 -20.78 4.32 16.61
N ALA A 124 -19.87 5.07 17.23
CA ALA A 124 -18.92 4.56 18.23
C ALA A 124 -19.57 4.10 19.56
N ASP A 125 -20.88 4.25 19.73
CA ASP A 125 -21.56 4.15 21.04
C ASP A 125 -22.15 2.78 21.37
N THR A 126 -21.86 1.73 20.61
CA THR A 126 -22.33 0.39 20.98
C THR A 126 -21.17 -0.53 21.33
N LEU A 127 -21.03 -0.77 22.63
CA LEU A 127 -20.42 -1.97 23.22
C LEU A 127 -21.23 -3.20 22.77
N THR A 128 -21.27 -3.49 21.47
CA THR A 128 -21.93 -4.68 20.96
C THR A 128 -21.12 -5.92 21.34
N PRO A 129 -21.71 -6.91 22.03
CA PRO A 129 -21.04 -8.17 22.32
C PRO A 129 -20.61 -8.87 21.03
N CYS A 130 -19.53 -9.66 21.12
CA CYS A 130 -18.85 -10.37 20.02
C CYS A 130 -19.72 -11.29 19.13
N SER A 131 -21.02 -11.39 19.38
CA SER A 131 -21.97 -12.28 18.71
C SER A 131 -22.80 -11.64 17.59
N GLN A 132 -22.77 -10.31 17.40
CA GLN A 132 -23.53 -9.66 16.32
C GLN A 132 -22.72 -9.60 15.00
N PRO A 133 -23.37 -9.81 13.83
CA PRO A 133 -22.71 -9.72 12.54
C PRO A 133 -22.19 -8.29 12.31
N LYS A 134 -20.87 -8.15 12.12
CA LYS A 134 -20.23 -6.85 11.87
C LYS A 134 -20.91 -6.15 10.69
N PRO A 135 -21.28 -4.86 10.83
CA PRO A 135 -21.94 -4.11 9.78
C PRO A 135 -21.08 -4.09 8.50
N PRO A 136 -21.70 -3.99 7.32
CA PRO A 136 -20.99 -3.91 6.06
C PRO A 136 -20.09 -2.66 6.05
N LYS A 137 -18.86 -2.81 5.55
CA LYS A 137 -17.95 -1.68 5.37
C LYS A 137 -18.24 -1.01 4.03
N SER A 138 -18.24 0.32 4.03
CA SER A 138 -18.33 1.10 2.80
C SER A 138 -16.93 1.28 2.20
N LEU A 139 -16.83 1.26 0.87
CA LEU A 139 -15.59 1.63 0.18
C LEU A 139 -15.60 3.14 -0.07
N ILE A 140 -14.53 3.81 0.33
CA ILE A 140 -14.39 5.25 0.11
C ILE A 140 -13.11 5.52 -0.69
N VAL A 141 -13.19 6.53 -1.55
CA VAL A 141 -12.04 7.15 -2.20
C VAL A 141 -11.78 8.48 -1.49
N SER A 142 -10.54 8.75 -1.12
CA SER A 142 -10.15 9.99 -0.46
C SER A 142 -8.84 10.52 -1.01
N ASN A 143 -8.67 11.83 -0.87
CA ASN A 143 -7.38 12.48 -1.07
C ASN A 143 -7.00 13.11 0.27
N PRO A 144 -6.11 12.48 1.05
CA PRO A 144 -5.62 13.02 2.31
C PRO A 144 -4.93 14.39 2.17
N VAL A 145 -4.39 14.70 0.98
CA VAL A 145 -3.85 16.03 0.67
C VAL A 145 -5.02 17.01 0.54
N THR A 146 -6.01 16.83 -0.32
CA THR A 146 -7.10 17.84 -0.41
C THR A 146 -8.13 17.75 0.74
N ARG A 147 -8.01 16.76 1.63
CA ARG A 147 -8.98 16.43 2.70
C ARG A 147 -10.40 16.26 2.15
N ARG A 148 -10.52 15.72 0.94
CA ARG A 148 -11.78 15.40 0.28
C ARG A 148 -11.97 13.89 0.20
N PHE A 149 -13.22 13.46 0.21
CA PHE A 149 -13.57 12.05 0.04
C PHE A 149 -14.92 11.90 -0.65
N LYS A 150 -15.16 10.70 -1.18
CA LYS A 150 -16.45 10.27 -1.73
C LYS A 150 -16.68 8.82 -1.34
N THR A 151 -17.89 8.52 -0.91
CA THR A 151 -18.34 7.15 -0.65
C THR A 151 -18.80 6.52 -1.95
N LEU A 152 -18.27 5.33 -2.27
CA LEU A 152 -18.67 4.60 -3.46
C LEU A 152 -20.00 3.85 -3.22
N PRO A 153 -20.71 3.42 -4.28
CA PRO A 153 -21.94 2.67 -4.12
C PRO A 153 -21.74 1.42 -3.24
N GLN A 154 -22.75 1.09 -2.45
CA GLN A 154 -22.64 0.01 -1.46
C GLN A 154 -22.31 -1.34 -2.10
N LEU A 155 -21.45 -2.09 -1.41
CA LEU A 155 -21.05 -3.43 -1.78
C LEU A 155 -21.67 -4.45 -0.82
N GLY A 156 -22.05 -5.62 -1.34
CA GLY A 156 -22.46 -6.73 -0.50
C GLY A 156 -21.38 -7.14 0.52
N SER A 157 -21.79 -7.67 1.67
CA SER A 157 -20.91 -7.98 2.81
C SER A 157 -19.76 -8.95 2.46
N ALA A 158 -19.97 -9.86 1.51
CA ALA A 158 -18.93 -10.78 1.03
C ALA A 158 -17.76 -10.04 0.37
N TRP A 159 -18.07 -9.01 -0.44
CA TRP A 159 -17.07 -8.24 -1.17
C TRP A 159 -16.19 -7.41 -0.24
N SER A 160 -16.80 -6.75 0.76
CA SER A 160 -16.04 -5.92 1.72
C SER A 160 -15.15 -6.75 2.67
N ARG A 161 -15.41 -8.05 2.82
CA ARG A 161 -14.63 -8.94 3.69
C ARG A 161 -13.55 -9.74 2.95
N HIS A 162 -13.84 -10.15 1.73
CA HIS A 162 -13.02 -11.13 1.01
C HIS A 162 -12.45 -10.61 -0.31
N GLY A 163 -12.94 -9.49 -0.81
CA GLY A 163 -12.49 -8.88 -2.06
C GLY A 163 -11.08 -8.29 -1.97
N THR A 164 -10.29 -8.51 -3.02
CA THR A 164 -9.04 -7.79 -3.26
C THR A 164 -9.37 -6.56 -4.10
N VAL A 165 -9.03 -5.37 -3.60
CA VAL A 165 -9.34 -4.11 -4.28
C VAL A 165 -8.12 -3.62 -5.05
N LEU A 166 -8.31 -3.32 -6.33
CA LEU A 166 -7.36 -2.60 -7.17
C LEU A 166 -7.92 -1.22 -7.49
N ALA A 167 -7.05 -0.23 -7.45
CA ALA A 167 -7.37 1.11 -7.91
C ALA A 167 -7.05 1.21 -9.40
N GLY A 168 -8.04 1.60 -10.19
CA GLY A 168 -7.91 1.87 -11.61
C GLY A 168 -7.58 3.33 -11.90
N PRO A 169 -7.34 3.65 -13.18
CA PRO A 169 -7.18 5.02 -13.64
C PRO A 169 -8.46 5.84 -13.38
N ALA A 170 -8.29 7.16 -13.27
CA ALA A 170 -9.39 8.13 -13.17
C ALA A 170 -10.44 7.80 -12.08
N GLY A 171 -10.03 7.19 -10.96
CA GLY A 171 -10.95 6.86 -9.87
C GLY A 171 -11.67 5.52 -10.00
N ALA A 172 -11.45 4.76 -11.08
CA ALA A 172 -12.03 3.45 -11.26
C ALA A 172 -11.59 2.47 -10.16
N VAL A 173 -12.41 1.45 -9.90
CA VAL A 173 -12.15 0.46 -8.86
C VAL A 173 -12.52 -0.92 -9.36
N ILE A 174 -11.63 -1.88 -9.11
CA ILE A 174 -11.89 -3.30 -9.36
C ILE A 174 -11.84 -4.04 -8.03
N VAL A 175 -12.86 -4.85 -7.74
CA VAL A 175 -12.89 -5.74 -6.57
C VAL A 175 -12.93 -7.18 -7.05
N LEU A 176 -11.83 -7.90 -6.86
CA LEU A 176 -11.70 -9.31 -7.26
C LEU A 176 -12.01 -10.25 -6.10
N ALA A 177 -12.90 -11.21 -6.34
CA ALA A 177 -13.13 -12.36 -5.47
C ALA A 177 -12.62 -13.63 -6.16
N GLU A 178 -13.12 -14.80 -5.75
CA GLU A 178 -12.70 -16.08 -6.31
C GLU A 178 -13.31 -16.37 -7.69
N LEU A 179 -14.59 -16.03 -7.88
CA LEU A 179 -15.34 -16.38 -9.08
C LEU A 179 -15.75 -15.17 -9.92
N ALA A 180 -15.65 -13.96 -9.38
CA ALA A 180 -16.14 -12.77 -10.03
C ALA A 180 -15.31 -11.53 -9.70
N ALA A 181 -15.32 -10.57 -10.61
CA ALA A 181 -14.84 -9.21 -10.41
C ALA A 181 -16.02 -8.23 -10.41
N LEU A 182 -15.95 -7.22 -9.56
CA LEU A 182 -16.78 -6.03 -9.66
C LEU A 182 -15.95 -4.88 -10.20
N TYR A 183 -16.49 -4.14 -11.16
CA TYR A 183 -15.89 -2.95 -11.73
C TYR A 183 -16.78 -1.75 -11.46
N TYR A 184 -16.17 -0.66 -11.02
CA TYR A 184 -16.79 0.64 -10.89
C TYR A 184 -15.96 1.65 -11.68
N SER A 185 -16.64 2.46 -12.49
CA SER A 185 -16.08 3.69 -13.03
C SER A 185 -16.89 4.89 -12.52
N PRO A 186 -16.27 6.06 -12.28
CA PRO A 186 -16.99 7.25 -11.88
C PRO A 186 -18.04 7.72 -12.89
N SER A 187 -17.78 7.52 -14.19
CA SER A 187 -18.71 7.89 -15.27
C SER A 187 -20.02 7.11 -15.25
N ILE A 188 -19.99 5.84 -14.83
CA ILE A 188 -21.17 4.96 -14.77
C ILE A 188 -21.82 5.02 -13.38
N ALA A 189 -21.02 5.30 -12.34
CA ALA A 189 -21.44 5.41 -10.95
C ALA A 189 -22.16 4.16 -10.37
N THR A 190 -22.03 2.99 -11.01
CA THR A 190 -22.61 1.72 -10.57
C THR A 190 -21.62 0.58 -10.72
N TRP A 191 -21.85 -0.52 -9.98
CA TRP A 191 -21.02 -1.72 -10.05
C TRP A 191 -21.46 -2.64 -11.19
N ARG A 192 -20.53 -2.98 -12.08
CA ARG A 192 -20.68 -4.04 -13.08
C ARG A 192 -20.02 -5.31 -12.58
N LYS A 193 -20.66 -6.46 -12.78
CA LYS A 193 -20.14 -7.76 -12.35
C LYS A 193 -19.71 -8.58 -13.55
N PHE A 194 -18.51 -9.15 -13.46
CA PHE A 194 -17.92 -10.02 -14.47
C PHE A 194 -17.54 -11.36 -13.86
N SER A 195 -17.68 -12.45 -14.63
CA SER A 195 -17.14 -13.74 -14.23
C SER A 195 -15.63 -13.76 -14.44
N LEU A 196 -14.89 -14.36 -13.52
CA LEU A 196 -13.44 -14.53 -13.71
C LEU A 196 -13.14 -15.71 -14.64
N ASN A 197 -13.90 -16.80 -14.55
CA ASN A 197 -13.62 -18.06 -15.29
C ASN A 197 -12.14 -18.52 -15.18
N LEU A 198 -11.45 -18.11 -14.11
CA LEU A 198 -10.07 -18.49 -13.82
C LEU A 198 -10.04 -19.91 -13.25
N PRO A 199 -8.97 -20.68 -13.48
CA PRO A 199 -8.86 -22.06 -13.00
C PRO A 199 -8.77 -22.16 -11.47
N SER A 200 -8.35 -21.09 -10.80
CA SER A 200 -8.29 -20.99 -9.35
C SER A 200 -8.47 -19.55 -8.90
N LYS A 201 -8.68 -19.34 -7.59
CA LYS A 201 -8.68 -18.02 -6.96
C LYS A 201 -7.46 -17.19 -7.39
N PRO A 202 -7.64 -15.95 -7.88
CA PRO A 202 -6.54 -15.07 -8.27
C PRO A 202 -5.68 -14.70 -7.06
N ARG A 203 -4.36 -14.82 -7.22
CA ARG A 203 -3.37 -14.50 -6.20
C ARG A 203 -2.60 -13.24 -6.57
N SER A 204 -2.62 -12.28 -5.65
CA SER A 204 -1.89 -11.00 -5.76
C SER A 204 -2.10 -10.33 -7.13
N PRO A 205 -3.34 -10.01 -7.51
CA PRO A 205 -3.57 -9.32 -8.76
C PRO A 205 -2.91 -7.93 -8.72
N VAL A 206 -2.38 -7.48 -9.85
CA VAL A 206 -1.79 -6.16 -10.06
C VAL A 206 -2.40 -5.52 -11.29
N LEU A 207 -2.53 -4.19 -11.30
CA LEU A 207 -2.96 -3.44 -12.47
C LEU A 207 -1.73 -2.77 -13.10
N VAL A 208 -1.49 -3.05 -14.37
CA VAL A 208 -0.39 -2.50 -15.17
C VAL A 208 -0.94 -2.14 -16.54
N ASP A 209 -0.74 -0.90 -16.97
CA ASP A 209 -1.11 -0.37 -18.29
C ASP A 209 -2.52 -0.71 -18.77
N GLY A 210 -3.50 -0.57 -17.88
CA GLY A 210 -4.91 -0.83 -18.20
C GLY A 210 -5.30 -2.31 -18.24
N ALA A 211 -4.39 -3.22 -17.92
CA ALA A 211 -4.65 -4.65 -17.80
C ALA A 211 -4.37 -5.17 -16.38
N ILE A 212 -5.17 -6.16 -15.96
CA ILE A 212 -5.03 -6.84 -14.67
C ILE A 212 -4.25 -8.12 -14.89
N TYR A 213 -3.18 -8.32 -14.13
CA TYR A 213 -2.39 -9.54 -14.14
C TYR A 213 -2.47 -10.24 -12.79
N THR A 214 -2.62 -11.56 -12.79
CA THR A 214 -2.73 -12.37 -11.57
C THR A 214 -2.09 -13.73 -11.73
N LEU A 215 -1.65 -14.33 -10.62
CA LEU A 215 -1.23 -15.73 -10.59
C LEU A 215 -2.41 -16.62 -10.22
N CYS A 216 -2.51 -17.78 -10.87
CA CYS A 216 -3.41 -18.87 -10.50
C CYS A 216 -2.61 -20.15 -10.25
N ASP A 217 -3.01 -20.93 -9.24
CA ASP A 217 -2.44 -22.25 -8.99
C ASP A 217 -3.26 -23.26 -9.80
N VAL A 218 -2.70 -23.75 -10.89
CA VAL A 218 -3.29 -24.79 -11.75
C VAL A 218 -2.79 -26.19 -11.40
N GLY A 219 -2.00 -26.30 -10.32
CA GLY A 219 -1.42 -27.54 -9.87
C GLY A 219 -2.40 -28.44 -9.13
N ALA A 220 -1.95 -29.65 -8.83
CA ALA A 220 -2.68 -30.59 -7.99
C ALA A 220 -2.50 -30.23 -6.49
N PRO A 221 -3.37 -30.72 -5.59
CA PRO A 221 -3.29 -30.41 -4.15
C PRO A 221 -1.92 -30.67 -3.49
N TRP A 222 -1.11 -31.58 -4.04
CA TRP A 222 0.22 -31.94 -3.54
C TRP A 222 1.38 -31.20 -4.23
N ARG A 223 1.13 -30.51 -5.35
CA ARG A 223 2.17 -29.76 -6.09
C ARG A 223 1.55 -28.53 -6.75
N SER A 224 1.82 -27.35 -6.18
CA SER A 224 1.45 -26.08 -6.81
C SER A 224 2.17 -25.89 -8.14
N GLN A 225 1.43 -25.42 -9.13
CA GLN A 225 1.92 -25.01 -10.45
C GLN A 225 1.33 -23.64 -10.76
N TRP A 226 2.16 -22.61 -10.77
CA TRP A 226 1.69 -21.24 -10.96
C TRP A 226 1.68 -20.87 -12.43
N LYS A 227 0.58 -20.26 -12.89
CA LYS A 227 0.47 -19.65 -14.21
C LYS A 227 0.05 -18.19 -14.08
N LEU A 228 0.50 -17.36 -15.01
CA LEU A 228 0.13 -15.95 -15.12
C LEU A 228 -1.09 -15.81 -16.03
N PHE A 229 -2.06 -15.01 -15.61
CA PHE A 229 -3.25 -14.65 -16.39
C PHE A 229 -3.38 -13.13 -16.49
N GLY A 230 -3.88 -12.66 -17.62
CA GLY A 230 -4.07 -11.26 -17.95
C GLY A 230 -5.48 -10.99 -18.48
N CYS A 231 -6.01 -9.79 -18.22
CA CYS A 231 -7.29 -9.32 -18.76
C CYS A 231 -7.28 -7.80 -18.83
N GLY A 232 -7.56 -7.21 -20.00
CA GLY A 232 -7.76 -5.77 -20.13
C GLY A 232 -8.99 -5.30 -19.33
N ILE A 233 -8.95 -4.10 -18.73
CA ILE A 233 -10.12 -3.57 -18.00
C ILE A 233 -11.35 -3.50 -18.93
N GLU A 234 -11.15 -3.04 -20.16
CA GLU A 234 -12.21 -2.92 -21.17
C GLU A 234 -12.71 -4.30 -21.65
N GLU A 235 -11.93 -5.35 -21.41
CA GLU A 235 -12.20 -6.73 -21.84
C GLU A 235 -12.65 -7.64 -20.68
N LEU A 236 -12.96 -7.08 -19.50
CA LEU A 236 -13.42 -7.86 -18.33
C LEU A 236 -14.62 -8.77 -18.63
N GLY A 237 -15.44 -8.44 -19.63
CA GLY A 237 -16.55 -9.27 -20.10
C GLY A 237 -16.14 -10.41 -21.04
N SER A 238 -15.00 -10.28 -21.73
CA SER A 238 -14.50 -11.24 -22.73
C SER A 238 -13.75 -12.41 -22.09
N GLY A 239 -13.26 -12.24 -20.87
CA GLY A 239 -12.61 -13.29 -20.08
C GLY A 239 -11.11 -13.06 -19.88
N TRP A 240 -10.45 -14.06 -19.29
CA TRP A 240 -9.03 -14.00 -18.92
C TRP A 240 -8.19 -14.88 -19.84
N GLY A 241 -7.06 -14.35 -20.30
CA GLY A 241 -6.09 -15.09 -21.10
C GLY A 241 -4.89 -15.54 -20.28
N ALA A 242 -4.37 -16.73 -20.58
CA ALA A 242 -3.06 -17.14 -20.06
C ALA A 242 -1.98 -16.27 -20.71
N VAL A 243 -1.05 -15.76 -19.90
CA VAL A 243 0.12 -15.00 -20.36
C VAL A 243 1.30 -15.96 -20.30
N GLU A 244 1.66 -16.53 -21.44
CA GLU A 244 2.70 -17.54 -21.56
C GLU A 244 3.50 -17.37 -22.86
N LYS A 245 4.74 -17.85 -22.82
CA LYS A 245 5.64 -18.00 -23.97
C LYS A 245 6.33 -19.34 -23.82
N GLU A 246 6.71 -19.95 -24.93
CA GLU A 246 7.49 -21.20 -24.92
C GLU A 246 8.75 -21.05 -24.07
N GLY A 247 9.05 -22.05 -23.23
CA GLY A 247 10.18 -22.04 -22.30
C GLY A 247 9.93 -21.39 -20.94
N TRP A 248 8.78 -20.73 -20.71
CA TRP A 248 8.48 -20.12 -19.40
C TRP A 248 8.14 -21.13 -18.29
N GLY A 249 7.85 -22.40 -18.63
CA GLY A 249 7.42 -23.42 -17.67
C GLY A 249 8.33 -23.51 -16.43
N ASP A 250 9.64 -23.43 -16.64
CA ASP A 250 10.65 -23.54 -15.57
C ASP A 250 10.73 -22.28 -14.69
N VAL A 251 10.35 -21.12 -15.23
CA VAL A 251 10.40 -19.82 -14.53
C VAL A 251 9.46 -19.80 -13.32
N PHE A 252 8.27 -20.41 -13.43
CA PHE A 252 7.31 -20.44 -12.34
C PHE A 252 7.62 -21.50 -11.29
N ASP A 253 8.34 -22.56 -11.67
CA ASP A 253 8.66 -23.69 -10.81
C ASP A 253 9.81 -23.38 -9.84
N VAL A 254 10.67 -22.42 -10.17
CA VAL A 254 11.81 -22.00 -9.34
C VAL A 254 11.37 -21.32 -8.03
N LEU A 255 10.17 -20.74 -7.98
CA LEU A 255 9.65 -20.00 -6.83
C LEU A 255 8.66 -20.81 -6.00
N LYS A 256 8.74 -20.67 -4.68
CA LYS A 256 7.76 -21.12 -3.71
C LYS A 256 6.84 -19.96 -3.34
N ARG A 257 5.53 -20.18 -3.50
CA ARG A 257 4.46 -19.24 -3.10
C ARG A 257 4.60 -17.83 -3.71
N PRO A 258 4.85 -17.70 -5.03
CA PRO A 258 5.08 -16.42 -5.69
C PRO A 258 3.93 -15.42 -5.45
N ARG A 259 4.26 -14.14 -5.57
CA ARG A 259 3.34 -13.00 -5.50
C ARG A 259 3.73 -12.00 -6.57
N LEU A 260 2.74 -11.34 -7.16
CA LEU A 260 3.00 -10.23 -8.07
C LEU A 260 3.04 -8.90 -7.32
N VAL A 261 3.92 -8.03 -7.79
CA VAL A 261 4.04 -6.62 -7.42
C VAL A 261 4.23 -5.83 -8.71
N ARG A 262 3.68 -4.62 -8.81
CA ARG A 262 3.92 -3.75 -9.98
C ARG A 262 5.40 -3.34 -10.03
N GLY A 263 6.04 -3.49 -11.19
CA GLY A 263 7.42 -3.05 -11.43
C GLY A 263 7.53 -1.53 -11.60
N GLY A 264 8.75 -1.03 -11.81
CA GLY A 264 8.99 0.38 -12.12
C GLY A 264 8.76 0.64 -13.61
N GLY A 265 8.18 1.79 -13.95
CA GLY A 265 7.92 2.16 -15.33
C GLY A 265 6.71 1.44 -15.95
N GLU A 266 6.58 1.60 -17.27
CA GLU A 266 5.51 0.99 -18.06
C GLU A 266 5.84 -0.48 -18.37
N GLY A 267 4.81 -1.32 -18.38
CA GLY A 267 4.90 -2.70 -18.86
C GLY A 267 5.64 -3.67 -17.94
N ARG A 268 5.97 -3.29 -16.69
CA ARG A 268 6.79 -4.15 -15.81
C ARG A 268 5.99 -4.80 -14.70
N VAL A 269 6.13 -6.11 -14.56
CA VAL A 269 5.57 -6.92 -13.45
C VAL A 269 6.71 -7.62 -12.71
N LEU A 270 6.70 -7.57 -11.39
CA LEU A 270 7.63 -8.30 -10.55
C LEU A 270 6.96 -9.52 -9.95
N MET A 271 7.62 -10.68 -10.04
CA MET A 271 7.23 -11.90 -9.36
C MET A 271 8.21 -12.20 -8.23
N VAL A 272 7.71 -12.23 -7.00
CA VAL A 272 8.51 -12.36 -5.79
C VAL A 272 8.15 -13.64 -5.06
N GLY A 273 9.13 -14.46 -4.73
CA GLY A 273 8.91 -15.74 -4.06
C GLY A 273 10.15 -16.26 -3.34
N GLY A 274 9.97 -17.32 -2.56
CA GLY A 274 11.12 -18.02 -1.99
C GLY A 274 11.78 -18.89 -3.05
N LEU A 275 13.08 -18.73 -3.29
CA LEU A 275 13.84 -19.56 -4.22
C LEU A 275 13.91 -20.98 -3.67
N ARG A 276 13.36 -21.95 -4.41
CA ARG A 276 13.40 -23.37 -4.01
C ARG A 276 14.84 -23.87 -4.02
N SER A 277 15.24 -24.64 -3.00
CA SER A 277 16.54 -25.34 -3.00
C SER A 277 16.48 -26.71 -3.70
N GLY A 278 15.28 -27.20 -4.02
CA GLY A 278 15.03 -28.44 -4.74
C GLY A 278 13.56 -28.62 -5.11
N TYR A 279 13.24 -29.71 -5.79
CA TYR A 279 11.92 -29.95 -6.39
C TYR A 279 10.86 -30.54 -5.45
N GLY A 280 11.24 -30.96 -4.23
CA GLY A 280 10.30 -31.49 -3.24
C GLY A 280 9.33 -30.43 -2.70
N ALA A 281 8.07 -30.81 -2.43
CA ALA A 281 7.03 -29.89 -1.92
C ALA A 281 7.45 -29.19 -0.62
N GLU A 282 8.16 -29.91 0.25
CA GLU A 282 8.68 -29.40 1.53
C GLU A 282 10.12 -28.90 1.46
N SER A 283 10.71 -28.78 0.26
CA SER A 283 12.04 -28.21 0.10
C SER A 283 12.09 -26.80 0.74
N PRO A 284 13.12 -26.52 1.56
CA PRO A 284 13.30 -25.19 2.13
C PRO A 284 13.66 -24.19 1.04
N CYS A 285 13.37 -22.92 1.29
CA CYS A 285 13.82 -21.86 0.40
C CYS A 285 15.24 -21.42 0.80
N SER A 286 16.13 -21.27 -0.19
CA SER A 286 17.51 -20.82 0.03
C SER A 286 17.58 -19.32 0.32
N THR A 287 16.71 -18.54 -0.33
CA THR A 287 16.52 -17.10 -0.11
C THR A 287 15.20 -16.64 -0.75
N VAL A 288 14.96 -15.32 -0.85
CA VAL A 288 13.93 -14.71 -1.69
C VAL A 288 14.54 -14.29 -3.02
N MET A 289 13.80 -14.52 -4.11
CA MET A 289 14.14 -14.09 -5.46
C MET A 289 13.02 -13.23 -6.03
N ILE A 290 13.42 -12.25 -6.85
CA ILE A 290 12.58 -11.30 -7.58
C ILE A 290 12.88 -11.50 -9.06
N LEU A 291 11.87 -11.91 -9.80
CA LEU A 291 11.89 -11.99 -11.26
C LEU A 291 11.14 -10.79 -11.82
N ARG A 292 11.62 -10.22 -12.93
CA ARG A 292 10.96 -9.12 -13.64
C ARG A 292 10.50 -9.61 -15.00
N LEU A 293 9.23 -9.35 -15.31
CA LEU A 293 8.66 -9.55 -16.64
C LEU A 293 8.52 -8.19 -17.30
N ASP A 294 9.13 -8.05 -18.47
CA ASP A 294 8.81 -7.01 -19.43
C ASP A 294 7.64 -7.50 -20.31
N LEU A 295 6.48 -6.85 -20.18
CA LEU A 295 5.26 -7.21 -20.91
C LEU A 295 5.34 -6.87 -22.41
N GLY A 296 6.17 -5.90 -22.80
CA GLY A 296 6.36 -5.54 -24.21
C GLY A 296 7.23 -6.55 -24.94
N ARG A 297 8.31 -6.99 -24.30
CA ARG A 297 9.27 -7.98 -24.84
C ARG A 297 8.86 -9.42 -24.57
N MET A 298 7.98 -9.63 -23.59
CA MET A 298 7.60 -10.96 -23.09
C MET A 298 8.85 -11.76 -22.66
N GLU A 299 9.69 -11.14 -21.85
CA GLU A 299 10.96 -11.68 -21.36
C GLU A 299 11.03 -11.60 -19.83
N TRP A 300 11.46 -12.71 -19.22
CA TRP A 300 11.75 -12.79 -17.79
C TRP A 300 13.24 -12.66 -17.55
N GLU A 301 13.59 -11.98 -16.46
CA GLU A 301 14.97 -11.89 -15.98
C GLU A 301 15.00 -11.91 -14.44
N GLU A 302 16.17 -12.28 -13.89
CA GLU A 302 16.45 -12.15 -12.47
C GLU A 302 16.76 -10.70 -12.14
N ALA A 303 15.84 -10.02 -11.45
CA ALA A 303 16.02 -8.62 -11.06
C ALA A 303 16.68 -8.47 -9.68
N GLY A 304 16.53 -9.45 -8.81
CA GLY A 304 17.12 -9.38 -7.48
C GLY A 304 17.02 -10.65 -6.66
N LYS A 305 18.05 -10.87 -5.85
CA LYS A 305 18.12 -11.96 -4.88
C LYS A 305 18.43 -11.41 -3.50
N MET A 306 17.59 -11.72 -2.52
CA MET A 306 17.77 -11.21 -1.17
C MET A 306 19.11 -11.71 -0.60
N PRO A 307 19.96 -10.80 -0.08
CA PRO A 307 21.22 -11.20 0.55
C PRO A 307 20.98 -12.22 1.65
N LEU A 308 21.85 -13.24 1.73
CA LEU A 308 21.66 -14.36 2.65
C LEU A 308 21.56 -13.89 4.11
N GLU A 309 22.39 -12.95 4.53
CA GLU A 309 22.36 -12.40 5.90
C GLU A 309 21.03 -11.69 6.23
N MET A 310 20.44 -11.01 5.25
CA MET A 310 19.11 -10.42 5.39
C MET A 310 18.04 -11.51 5.47
N TYR A 311 18.09 -12.51 4.58
CA TYR A 311 17.16 -13.64 4.58
C TYR A 311 17.21 -14.44 5.89
N LYS A 312 18.40 -14.66 6.46
CA LYS A 312 18.57 -15.33 7.76
C LYS A 312 17.82 -14.62 8.88
N CYS A 313 17.65 -13.30 8.84
CA CYS A 313 16.85 -12.57 9.83
C CYS A 313 15.34 -12.92 9.75
N PHE A 314 14.88 -13.36 8.57
CA PHE A 314 13.54 -13.91 8.39
C PHE A 314 13.52 -15.44 8.61
N ALA A 315 14.59 -16.17 8.30
CA ALA A 315 14.59 -17.65 8.35
C ALA A 315 15.03 -18.24 9.70
N ILE A 316 16.05 -17.65 10.36
CA ILE A 316 16.82 -18.21 11.48
C ILE A 316 16.52 -17.41 12.77
N GLY A 317 16.31 -18.11 13.89
CA GLY A 317 16.15 -17.50 15.21
C GLY A 317 17.48 -16.99 15.76
N GLY A 318 17.71 -15.68 15.69
CA GLY A 318 18.73 -14.99 16.47
C GLY A 318 18.14 -14.61 17.83
N GLY A 319 18.17 -15.53 18.78
CA GLY A 319 17.78 -15.31 20.16
C GLY A 319 18.46 -16.35 21.01
N VAL A 320 19.57 -15.96 21.63
CA VAL A 320 20.20 -16.72 22.71
C VAL A 320 19.18 -16.78 23.86
N GLY A 321 18.67 -17.98 24.15
CA GLY A 321 17.76 -18.23 25.27
C GLY A 321 16.33 -18.57 24.83
N GLY A 322 16.01 -19.87 24.82
CA GLY A 322 14.64 -20.36 24.69
C GLY A 322 14.56 -21.66 23.91
N GLY A 323 14.91 -22.77 24.55
CA GLY A 323 14.62 -24.11 24.03
C GLY A 323 13.11 -24.25 23.82
N GLY A 324 12.72 -24.33 22.55
CA GLY A 324 11.34 -24.51 22.13
C GLY A 324 11.32 -25.12 20.73
N THR A 325 11.27 -26.44 20.68
CA THR A 325 10.95 -27.24 19.49
C THR A 325 9.57 -26.84 18.99
N GLY A 326 9.52 -25.91 18.04
CA GLY A 326 8.29 -25.46 17.42
C GLY A 326 8.59 -24.79 16.09
N GLY A 327 8.45 -25.54 15.00
CA GLY A 327 8.53 -25.07 13.62
C GLY A 327 7.44 -24.04 13.30
N GLY A 328 7.58 -22.84 13.85
CA GLY A 328 6.69 -21.71 13.60
C GLY A 328 6.96 -21.15 12.21
N ASN A 329 6.08 -21.48 11.27
CA ASN A 329 6.01 -20.94 9.91
C ASN A 329 6.15 -19.40 9.94
N ASN A 330 7.34 -18.85 9.65
CA ASN A 330 7.54 -17.40 9.71
C ASN A 330 6.80 -16.76 8.53
N LYS A 331 5.68 -16.11 8.83
CA LYS A 331 4.84 -15.45 7.82
C LYS A 331 5.48 -14.12 7.41
N VAL A 332 6.32 -14.14 6.39
CA VAL A 332 6.80 -12.94 5.71
C VAL A 332 5.66 -12.35 4.85
N LYS A 333 5.50 -11.02 4.90
CA LYS A 333 4.62 -10.28 3.99
C LYS A 333 5.48 -9.56 2.96
N VAL A 334 5.04 -9.66 1.73
CA VAL A 334 5.62 -8.99 0.57
C VAL A 334 4.57 -8.05 0.01
N PHE A 335 4.96 -6.82 -0.24
CA PHE A 335 4.11 -5.76 -0.80
C PHE A 335 4.97 -4.66 -1.43
N GLY A 336 4.36 -3.68 -2.07
CA GLY A 336 5.08 -2.60 -2.75
C GLY A 336 4.39 -2.20 -4.04
N GLY A 337 5.20 -1.76 -5.00
CA GLY A 337 4.78 -1.23 -6.29
C GLY A 337 5.82 -0.26 -6.83
N GLU A 338 5.66 0.19 -8.07
CA GLU A 338 6.51 1.23 -8.69
C GLU A 338 8.01 0.94 -8.52
N GLY A 339 8.42 -0.32 -8.77
CA GLY A 339 9.82 -0.75 -8.72
C GLY A 339 10.37 -0.98 -7.32
N ARG A 340 9.57 -0.86 -6.26
CA ARG A 340 9.98 -1.14 -4.88
C ARG A 340 9.23 -2.32 -4.28
N VAL A 341 9.96 -3.24 -3.67
CA VAL A 341 9.43 -4.42 -2.98
C VAL A 341 9.85 -4.38 -1.51
N TRP A 342 8.89 -4.63 -0.63
CA TRP A 342 9.04 -4.52 0.81
C TRP A 342 8.73 -5.84 1.49
N PHE A 343 9.54 -6.16 2.48
CA PHE A 343 9.47 -7.39 3.24
C PHE A 343 9.35 -7.08 4.72
N SER A 344 8.26 -7.54 5.33
CA SER A 344 8.06 -7.45 6.77
C SER A 344 7.81 -8.85 7.34
N GLY A 345 8.24 -9.08 8.58
CA GLY A 345 8.09 -10.36 9.26
C GLY A 345 8.13 -10.19 10.77
N ARG A 346 7.49 -11.11 11.49
CA ARG A 346 7.35 -11.04 12.97
C ARG A 346 8.70 -11.04 13.69
N ARG A 347 9.73 -11.60 13.06
CA ARG A 347 11.08 -11.72 13.63
C ARG A 347 11.98 -10.50 13.40
N VAL A 348 11.66 -9.64 12.42
CA VAL A 348 12.44 -8.43 12.11
C VAL A 348 11.78 -7.19 12.72
N ARG A 349 11.49 -7.24 14.03
CA ARG A 349 10.76 -6.15 14.70
C ARG A 349 11.52 -4.83 14.59
N GLY A 350 10.77 -3.74 14.41
CA GLY A 350 11.33 -2.39 14.27
C GLY A 350 11.93 -2.07 12.90
N ARG A 351 12.00 -3.05 11.99
CA ARG A 351 12.57 -2.85 10.65
C ARG A 351 11.86 -3.61 9.55
N MET A 352 12.11 -3.21 8.31
CA MET A 352 11.66 -3.90 7.09
C MET A 352 12.82 -3.99 6.12
N ALA A 353 12.86 -5.04 5.30
CA ALA A 353 13.78 -5.08 4.17
C ALA A 353 13.10 -4.46 2.95
N MET A 354 13.86 -3.68 2.19
CA MET A 354 13.43 -3.10 0.93
C MET A 354 14.38 -3.53 -0.18
N TRP A 355 13.82 -3.88 -1.33
CA TRP A 355 14.49 -3.93 -2.60
C TRP A 355 13.94 -2.83 -3.51
N GLU A 356 14.81 -2.12 -4.19
CA GLU A 356 14.47 -1.12 -5.19
C GLU A 356 15.13 -1.45 -6.51
N GLU A 357 14.34 -1.43 -7.58
CA GLU A 357 14.81 -1.62 -8.96
C GLU A 357 15.92 -0.61 -9.27
N ALA A 358 17.03 -1.09 -9.82
CA ALA A 358 18.08 -0.20 -10.30
C ALA A 358 17.53 0.62 -11.49
N GLY A 359 17.92 1.89 -11.58
CA GLY A 359 17.62 2.70 -12.77
C GLY A 359 18.28 2.10 -14.02
N GLU A 360 17.81 2.48 -15.20
CA GLU A 360 18.49 2.14 -16.45
C GLU A 360 19.93 2.65 -16.37
N LYS A 361 20.90 1.74 -16.59
CA LYS A 361 22.33 2.00 -16.40
C LYS A 361 22.76 3.26 -17.15
N GLY A 362 23.44 4.17 -16.45
CA GLY A 362 24.51 4.93 -17.10
C GLY A 362 25.67 3.98 -17.39
N GLU A 363 26.33 4.13 -18.54
CA GLU A 363 27.48 3.31 -18.92
C GLU A 363 28.54 3.31 -17.80
N GLY A 364 28.77 2.17 -17.14
CA GLY A 364 29.91 1.99 -16.23
C GLY A 364 29.65 1.37 -14.84
N GLU A 365 28.41 1.14 -14.40
CA GLU A 365 28.15 0.48 -13.11
C GLU A 365 27.96 -1.05 -13.26
N GLU A 366 28.96 -1.82 -12.84
CA GLU A 366 28.86 -3.27 -12.65
C GLU A 366 27.97 -3.60 -11.46
N GLY A 367 26.68 -3.81 -11.75
CA GLY A 367 25.70 -4.33 -10.80
C GLY A 367 24.36 -4.50 -11.49
N ASP A 368 24.08 -5.70 -11.99
CA ASP A 368 22.86 -6.02 -12.74
C ASP A 368 21.61 -6.21 -11.86
N GLY A 369 21.73 -5.96 -10.55
CA GLY A 369 20.68 -6.25 -9.57
C GLY A 369 20.18 -4.98 -8.87
N GLY A 370 18.88 -4.95 -8.56
CA GLY A 370 18.32 -3.87 -7.74
C GLY A 370 18.93 -3.81 -6.34
N ARG A 371 18.76 -2.66 -5.67
CA ARG A 371 19.43 -2.32 -4.40
C ARG A 371 18.64 -2.84 -3.20
N TRP A 372 19.31 -3.57 -2.32
CA TRP A 372 18.76 -4.04 -1.05
C TRP A 372 19.17 -3.13 0.11
N ARG A 373 18.24 -2.80 1.00
CA ARG A 373 18.55 -2.10 2.25
C ARG A 373 17.59 -2.47 3.38
N TRP A 374 18.04 -2.29 4.61
CA TRP A 374 17.15 -2.23 5.76
C TRP A 374 16.51 -0.84 5.88
N VAL A 375 15.25 -0.82 6.30
CA VAL A 375 14.54 0.38 6.74
C VAL A 375 14.28 0.20 8.22
N GLU A 376 14.96 1.02 9.02
CA GLU A 376 14.88 0.99 10.47
C GLU A 376 13.75 1.90 10.98
N CYS A 377 13.53 1.90 12.29
CA CYS A 377 12.56 2.79 12.96
C CYS A 377 11.13 2.67 12.41
N VAL A 378 10.75 1.51 11.89
CA VAL A 378 9.37 1.26 11.46
C VAL A 378 8.52 1.17 12.73
N PRO A 379 7.48 2.01 12.90
CA PRO A 379 6.77 2.21 14.17
C PRO A 379 6.19 0.89 14.65
N GLY A 380 6.92 0.19 15.51
CA GLY A 380 6.72 -1.23 15.81
C GLY A 380 5.48 -1.47 16.65
N TYR A 381 4.49 -2.16 16.09
CA TYR A 381 3.35 -2.65 16.84
C TYR A 381 3.59 -4.12 17.21
N GLY A 382 4.19 -4.34 18.38
CA GLY A 382 4.32 -5.65 19.02
C GLY A 382 4.73 -6.80 18.08
N ASP A 383 3.90 -7.84 18.05
CA ASP A 383 4.12 -9.11 17.34
C ASP A 383 3.62 -9.11 15.88
N PHE A 384 3.24 -7.95 15.35
CA PHE A 384 2.50 -7.89 14.09
C PHE A 384 3.38 -7.65 12.86
N VAL A 385 2.85 -8.03 11.69
CA VAL A 385 3.54 -7.93 10.41
C VAL A 385 2.85 -6.88 9.54
N TYR A 386 3.59 -5.86 9.11
CA TYR A 386 3.07 -4.80 8.25
C TYR A 386 2.60 -5.33 6.91
N ARG A 387 1.65 -4.62 6.32
CA ARG A 387 1.36 -4.67 4.89
C ARG A 387 1.38 -3.25 4.38
N GLY A 388 1.52 -3.08 3.08
CA GLY A 388 1.50 -1.75 2.50
C GLY A 388 1.25 -1.79 1.00
N PHE A 389 1.36 -0.62 0.41
CA PHE A 389 1.27 -0.37 -1.02
C PHE A 389 1.92 0.99 -1.31
N VAL A 390 2.27 1.26 -2.56
CA VAL A 390 2.80 2.58 -2.93
C VAL A 390 1.65 3.57 -3.06
N TYR A 391 1.78 4.70 -2.38
CA TYR A 391 0.88 5.85 -2.47
C TYR A 391 1.65 7.04 -3.02
N ASN A 392 1.35 7.44 -4.26
CA ASN A 392 1.88 8.65 -4.86
C ASN A 392 1.00 9.82 -4.42
N ALA A 393 1.37 10.47 -3.32
CA ALA A 393 0.60 11.58 -2.76
C ALA A 393 0.65 12.80 -3.69
N GLY A 394 -0.46 13.52 -3.80
CA GLY A 394 -0.56 14.68 -4.67
C GLY A 394 -1.89 15.41 -4.52
N PHE A 395 -1.95 16.64 -5.04
CA PHE A 395 -3.21 17.34 -5.20
C PHE A 395 -3.96 16.76 -6.40
N ALA A 396 -5.20 16.33 -6.15
CA ALA A 396 -6.11 15.85 -7.17
C ALA A 396 -7.53 16.01 -6.66
N GLU A 397 -8.46 16.25 -7.59
CA GLU A 397 -9.89 16.21 -7.28
C GLU A 397 -10.36 14.77 -7.05
N ILE A 398 -11.48 14.64 -6.35
CA ILE A 398 -12.15 13.35 -6.18
C ILE A 398 -13.08 13.15 -7.38
N PRO A 399 -12.92 12.08 -8.17
CA PRO A 399 -13.77 11.79 -9.33
C PRO A 399 -15.23 11.50 -8.98
#